data_AF-A0A8J8JSA9-F1
#
_entry.id   AF-A0A8J8JSA9-F1
#
_cell.length_a   1.000
_cell.length_b   1.000
_cell.length_c   1.000
_cell.angle_alpha   90.00
_cell.angle_beta   90.00
_cell.angle_gamma   90.00
#
_symmetry.space_group_name_H-M   'P 1'
#
loop_
_entity.id
_entity.type
_entity.pdbx_description
1 polymer ?
#
loop_
_entity_poly.entity_id
_entity_poly.type
_entity_poly.pdbx_seq_one_letter_code
_entity_poly.pdbx_strand_id
1 'polypeptide(L)'
;MKLNSDMCDALFYQLPISLKRNIISMLQEYQSACDKHPEWPANFIEGAAIVCEESGELIRAALQEKYEKGRYYDMHKEAIQTGAMALRFLQNAPALPQHQ
;
A
#
# COMPACT_ATOMS: atom_id res chain seq x y z
N MET A 1 14.01 -4.04 -15.63
CA MET A 1 13.40 -3.46 -16.85
C MET A 1 12.75 -2.13 -16.46
N LYS A 2 13.14 -0.99 -17.06
CA LYS A 2 12.45 0.27 -16.78
C LYS A 2 11.12 0.27 -17.53
N LEU A 3 10.00 0.32 -16.81
CA LEU A 3 8.68 0.50 -17.41
C LEU A 3 8.56 1.95 -17.92
N ASN A 4 8.16 2.12 -19.17
CA ASN A 4 7.81 3.45 -19.71
C ASN A 4 6.29 3.68 -19.60
N SER A 5 5.81 4.89 -19.93
CA SER A 5 4.40 5.26 -19.79
C SER A 5 3.48 4.31 -20.56
N ASP A 6 3.76 4.09 -21.85
CA ASP A 6 2.93 3.25 -22.71
C ASP A 6 2.83 1.80 -22.20
N MET A 7 3.94 1.26 -21.67
CA MET A 7 3.96 -0.07 -21.06
C MET A 7 3.12 -0.12 -19.78
N CYS A 8 3.21 0.91 -18.92
CA CYS A 8 2.38 1.01 -17.73
C CYS A 8 0.89 1.08 -18.08
N ASP A 9 0.53 1.91 -19.05
CA ASP A 9 -0.85 2.10 -19.49
C ASP A 9 -1.42 0.81 -20.09
N ALA A 10 -0.65 0.14 -20.95
CA ALA A 10 -1.04 -1.14 -21.54
C ALA A 10 -1.25 -2.22 -20.46
N LEU A 11 -0.31 -2.34 -19.50
CA LEU A 11 -0.43 -3.30 -18.40
C LEU A 11 -1.65 -3.00 -17.53
N PHE A 12 -1.88 -1.73 -17.17
CA PHE A 12 -3.03 -1.34 -16.37
C PHE A 12 -4.35 -1.60 -17.10
N TYR A 13 -4.42 -1.30 -18.40
CA TYR A 13 -5.62 -1.53 -19.21
C TYR A 13 -6.01 -3.02 -19.27
N GLN A 14 -5.03 -3.92 -19.28
CA GLN A 14 -5.24 -5.37 -19.32
C GLN A 14 -5.70 -5.97 -17.98
N LEU A 15 -5.61 -5.24 -16.87
CA LEU A 15 -6.00 -5.79 -15.57
C LEU A 15 -7.51 -6.05 -15.46
N PRO A 16 -7.93 -7.12 -14.75
CA PRO A 16 -9.34 -7.34 -14.39
C PRO A 16 -9.91 -6.18 -13.59
N ILE A 17 -11.21 -5.92 -13.74
CA ILE A 17 -11.88 -4.79 -13.06
C ILE A 17 -11.77 -4.85 -11.53
N SER A 18 -11.79 -6.05 -10.94
CA SER A 18 -11.62 -6.26 -9.50
C SER A 18 -10.24 -5.80 -9.03
N LEU A 19 -9.18 -6.15 -9.77
CA LEU A 19 -7.82 -5.75 -9.45
C LEU A 19 -7.62 -4.25 -9.64
N LYS A 20 -8.18 -3.66 -10.72
CA LYS A 20 -8.19 -2.20 -10.93
C LYS A 20 -8.82 -1.47 -9.75
N ARG A 21 -9.97 -1.93 -9.26
CA ARG A 21 -10.65 -1.34 -8.10
C ARG A 21 -9.76 -1.37 -6.86
N ASN A 22 -9.14 -2.50 -6.54
CA ASN A 22 -8.26 -2.60 -5.37
C ASN A 22 -7.04 -1.68 -5.47
N ILE A 23 -6.41 -1.60 -6.64
CA ILE A 23 -5.29 -0.67 -6.88
C ILE A 23 -5.76 0.78 -6.72
N ILE A 24 -6.90 1.15 -7.30
CA ILE A 24 -7.46 2.50 -7.16
C ILE A 24 -7.75 2.83 -5.69
N SER A 25 -8.32 1.89 -4.92
CA SER A 25 -8.53 2.09 -3.48
C SER A 25 -7.23 2.33 -2.73
N MET A 26 -6.16 1.59 -3.05
CA MET A 26 -4.82 1.83 -2.47
C MET A 26 -4.27 3.20 -2.83
N LEU A 27 -4.48 3.67 -4.08
CA LEU A 27 -4.05 5.00 -4.51
C LEU A 27 -4.84 6.12 -3.84
N GLN A 28 -6.14 5.92 -3.60
CA GLN A 28 -6.98 6.85 -2.85
C GLN A 28 -6.54 6.94 -1.39
N GLU A 29 -6.26 5.81 -0.74
CA GLU A 29 -5.75 5.79 0.63
C GLU A 29 -4.34 6.41 0.71
N TYR A 30 -3.47 6.11 -0.26
CA TYR A 30 -2.16 6.76 -0.38
C TYR A 30 -2.28 8.29 -0.40
N GLN A 31 -3.18 8.84 -1.24
CA GLN A 31 -3.40 10.28 -1.30
C GLN A 31 -3.93 10.82 0.02
N SER A 32 -4.93 10.17 0.62
CA SER A 32 -5.48 10.51 1.93
C SER A 32 -4.40 10.55 3.03
N ALA A 33 -3.50 9.58 3.04
CA ALA A 33 -2.41 9.52 4.01
C ALA A 33 -1.35 10.61 3.78
N CYS A 34 -1.02 10.92 2.53
CA CYS A 34 -0.16 12.06 2.20
C CYS A 34 -0.78 13.40 2.62
N ASP A 35 -2.08 13.57 2.46
CA ASP A 35 -2.78 14.80 2.86
C ASP A 35 -2.85 14.95 4.38
N LYS A 36 -3.13 13.85 5.11
CA LYS A 36 -3.20 13.82 6.59
C LYS A 36 -1.83 13.94 7.26
N HIS A 37 -0.81 13.33 6.66
CA HIS A 37 0.55 13.30 7.18
C HIS A 37 1.50 13.72 6.06
N PRO A 38 1.72 15.02 5.80
CA PRO A 38 2.50 15.48 4.65
C PRO A 38 3.97 15.08 4.71
N GLU A 39 4.54 15.03 5.91
CA GLU A 39 5.92 14.65 6.12
C GLU A 39 6.09 13.13 6.12
N TRP A 40 7.18 12.65 5.52
CA TRP A 40 7.60 11.26 5.59
C TRP A 40 8.94 11.19 6.34
N PRO A 41 9.16 10.19 7.22
CA PRO A 41 10.41 10.06 7.93
C PRO A 41 11.59 9.89 6.98
N ALA A 42 12.68 10.61 7.25
CA ALA A 42 13.93 10.49 6.48
C ALA A 42 14.65 9.15 6.74
N ASN A 43 14.42 8.55 7.92
CA ASN A 43 14.97 7.27 8.31
C ASN A 43 14.14 6.13 7.68
N PHE A 44 14.77 5.31 6.85
CA PHE A 44 14.09 4.19 6.19
C PHE A 44 13.55 3.14 7.18
N ILE A 45 14.13 3.03 8.38
CA ILE A 45 13.63 2.12 9.42
C ILE A 45 12.27 2.61 9.95
N GLU A 46 12.14 3.92 10.19
CA GLU A 46 10.87 4.54 10.61
C GLU A 46 9.82 4.44 9.50
N GLY A 47 10.20 4.67 8.24
CA GLY A 47 9.31 4.47 7.10
C GLY A 47 8.84 3.02 6.97
N ALA A 48 9.72 2.04 7.18
CA ALA A 48 9.36 0.63 7.18
C ALA A 48 8.47 0.26 8.38
N ALA A 49 8.67 0.90 9.54
CA ALA A 49 7.83 0.72 10.72
C ALA A 49 6.37 1.16 10.47
N ILE A 50 6.14 2.24 9.72
CA ILE A 50 4.79 2.68 9.31
C ILE A 50 4.10 1.60 8.46
N VAL A 51 4.83 0.97 7.52
CA VAL A 51 4.27 -0.14 6.74
C VAL A 51 3.95 -1.34 7.63
N CYS A 52 4.83 -1.62 8.60
CA CYS A 52 4.67 -2.71 9.55
C CYS A 52 3.42 -2.51 10.43
N GLU A 53 3.18 -1.28 10.90
CA GLU A 53 2.00 -0.92 11.69
C GLU A 53 0.70 -1.33 10.99
N GLU A 54 0.50 -0.90 9.74
CA GLU A 54 -0.69 -1.26 8.95
C GLU A 54 -0.80 -2.78 8.70
N SER A 55 0.33 -3.44 8.43
CA SER A 55 0.34 -4.90 8.24
C SER A 55 -0.02 -5.65 9.53
N GLY A 56 0.34 -5.10 10.70
CA GLY A 56 -0.05 -5.59 12.01
C GLY A 56 -1.53 -5.37 12.27
N GLU A 57 -2.08 -4.21 11.88
CA GLU A 57 -3.52 -3.95 11.95
C GLU A 57 -4.32 -4.92 11.07
N LEU A 58 -3.80 -5.26 9.88
CA LEU A 58 -4.38 -6.29 9.03
C LEU A 58 -4.40 -7.66 9.70
N ILE A 59 -3.30 -8.09 10.31
CA ILE A 59 -3.26 -9.36 11.07
C ILE A 59 -4.29 -9.33 12.20
N ARG A 60 -4.37 -8.22 12.95
CA ARG A 60 -5.35 -8.04 14.02
C ARG A 60 -6.78 -8.15 13.48
N ALA A 61 -7.12 -7.45 12.40
CA ALA A 61 -8.44 -7.49 11.78
C ALA A 61 -8.79 -8.92 11.31
N ALA A 62 -7.82 -9.67 10.78
CA ALA A 62 -8.03 -11.06 10.35
C ALA A 62 -8.28 -12.00 11.53
N LEU A 63 -7.55 -11.83 12.63
CA LEU A 63 -7.80 -12.60 13.86
C LEU A 63 -9.19 -12.28 14.44
N GLN A 64 -9.58 -11.01 14.46
CA GLN A 64 -10.88 -10.57 14.96
C GLN A 64 -12.04 -11.09 14.10
N GLU A 65 -11.90 -11.10 12.78
CA GLU A 65 -12.91 -11.70 11.91
C GLU A 65 -13.02 -13.22 12.11
N LYS A 66 -11.88 -13.90 12.26
CA LYS A 66 -11.83 -15.36 12.37
C LYS A 66 -12.31 -15.89 13.71
N TYR A 67 -11.90 -15.25 14.81
CA TYR A 67 -12.04 -15.77 16.16
C TYR A 67 -12.97 -14.95 17.05
N GLU A 68 -13.36 -13.75 16.62
CA GLU A 68 -14.24 -12.86 17.34
C GLU A 68 -15.46 -12.50 16.48
N LYS A 69 -16.01 -11.29 16.65
CA LYS A 69 -17.11 -10.75 15.84
C LYS A 69 -16.63 -9.57 14.97
N GLY A 70 -15.36 -9.62 14.53
CA GLY A 70 -14.78 -8.63 13.63
C GLY A 70 -15.47 -8.61 12.28
N ARG A 71 -15.43 -7.48 11.57
CA ARG A 71 -16.09 -7.35 10.27
C ARG A 71 -15.12 -7.70 9.15
N TYR A 72 -15.60 -8.47 8.17
CA TYR A 72 -14.84 -8.77 6.95
C TYR A 72 -14.35 -7.50 6.22
N TYR A 73 -15.14 -6.44 6.29
CA TYR A 73 -14.77 -5.13 5.75
C TYR A 73 -13.50 -4.55 6.38
N ASP A 74 -13.29 -4.75 7.69
CA ASP A 74 -12.12 -4.19 8.39
C ASP A 74 -10.83 -4.83 7.87
N MET A 75 -10.82 -6.13 7.56
CA MET A 75 -9.68 -6.78 6.90
C MET A 75 -9.36 -6.15 5.54
N HIS A 76 -10.37 -5.88 4.72
CA HIS A 76 -10.17 -5.28 3.40
C HIS A 76 -9.62 -3.86 3.50
N LYS A 77 -10.14 -3.08 4.46
CA LYS A 77 -9.66 -1.74 4.76
C LYS A 77 -8.18 -1.75 5.16
N GLU A 78 -7.79 -2.58 6.13
CA GLU A 78 -6.38 -2.63 6.58
C GLU A 78 -5.44 -3.17 5.50
N ALA A 79 -5.91 -4.07 4.62
CA ALA A 79 -5.13 -4.50 3.46
C ALA A 79 -4.88 -3.37 2.45
N ILE A 80 -5.87 -2.51 2.23
CA ILE A 80 -5.74 -1.32 1.37
C ILE A 80 -4.75 -0.33 1.98
N GLN A 81 -4.83 -0.05 3.28
CA GLN A 81 -3.88 0.82 3.98
C GLN A 81 -2.46 0.27 3.95
N THR A 82 -2.29 -1.04 4.18
CA THR A 82 -0.99 -1.72 4.07
C THR A 82 -0.37 -1.52 2.69
N GLY A 83 -1.16 -1.73 1.62
CA GLY A 83 -0.72 -1.50 0.25
C GLY A 83 -0.37 -0.04 -0.02
N ALA A 84 -1.19 0.89 0.47
CA ALA A 84 -0.96 2.32 0.35
C ALA A 84 0.34 2.77 1.04
N MET A 85 0.63 2.26 2.24
CA MET A 85 1.86 2.60 2.97
C MET A 85 3.08 1.97 2.30
N ALA A 86 2.96 0.78 1.73
CA ALA A 86 4.02 0.19 0.91
C ALA A 86 4.33 1.06 -0.34
N LEU A 87 3.30 1.56 -1.03
CA LEU A 87 3.48 2.50 -2.15
C LEU A 87 4.18 3.79 -1.67
N ARG A 88 3.75 4.34 -0.54
CA ARG A 88 4.33 5.55 0.04
C ARG A 88 5.79 5.38 0.43
N PHE A 89 6.13 4.25 1.03
CA PHE A 89 7.51 3.87 1.30
C PHE A 89 8.33 3.85 0.01
N LEU A 90 7.85 3.18 -1.04
CA LEU A 90 8.57 3.10 -2.33
C LEU A 90 8.80 4.47 -2.99
N GLN A 91 7.86 5.42 -2.85
CA GLN A 91 8.05 6.79 -3.36
C GLN A 91 9.12 7.59 -2.61
N ASN A 92 9.41 7.21 -1.36
CA ASN A 92 10.38 7.90 -0.49
C ASN A 92 11.64 7.06 -0.22
N ALA A 93 11.70 5.83 -0.73
CA ALA A 93 12.81 4.92 -0.53
C ALA A 93 14.05 5.38 -1.32
N PRO A 94 15.26 5.10 -0.81
CA PRO A 94 16.48 5.32 -1.57
C PRO A 94 16.43 4.61 -2.93
N ALA A 95 16.98 5.23 -3.96
CA ALA A 95 17.11 4.60 -5.26
C ALA A 95 17.88 3.28 -5.16
N LEU A 96 17.41 2.25 -5.88
CA LEU A 96 18.13 0.98 -5.96
C LEU A 96 19.55 1.21 -6.51
N PRO A 97 20.58 0.55 -5.95
CA PRO A 97 21.93 0.58 -6.51
C PRO A 97 21.90 0.10 -7.97
N GLN A 98 22.61 0.80 -8.85
CA GLN A 98 22.62 0.49 -10.28
C GLN A 98 23.43 -0.77 -10.63
N HIS A 99 24.08 -1.39 -9.64
CA HIS A 99 24.96 -2.55 -9.80
C HIS A 99 24.75 -3.56 -8.66
N GLN A 100 23.69 -4.37 -8.78
CA GLN A 100 23.61 -5.68 -8.14
C GLN A 100 23.08 -6.68 -9.16
#